data_AF-A0A965GGU0-F1
#
_entry.id   AF-A0A965GGU0-F1
#
_cell.length_a   1.000
_cell.length_b   1.000
_cell.length_c   1.000
_cell.angle_alpha   90.00
_cell.angle_beta   90.00
_cell.angle_gamma   90.00
#
_symmetry.space_group_name_H-M   'P 1'
#
loop_
_entity.id
_entity.type
_entity.pdbx_description
1 polymer ?
#
loop_
_entity_poly.entity_id
_entity_poly.type
_entity_poly.pdbx_seq_one_letter_code
_entity_poly.pdbx_strand_id
1 'polypeptide(L)'
;MIASNLEVLNFPILTLLVVMPVIGSIFVALLGGSRPEWMKLAALISSVSTAALSLWLLAAFKSGEAGFQFVSQHVWISQWGIS
;
A
#
# COMPACT_ATOMS: atom_id res chain seq x y z
N MET A 1 24.95 8.57 26.02
CA MET A 1 24.67 7.93 24.72
C MET A 1 23.45 7.03 24.90
N ILE A 2 22.24 7.57 24.77
CA ILE A 2 21.04 6.76 24.65
C ILE A 2 20.84 6.63 23.14
N ALA A 3 21.28 5.51 22.57
CA ALA A 3 20.87 5.15 21.23
C ALA A 3 19.36 4.91 21.30
N SER A 4 18.58 5.83 20.76
CA SER A 4 17.17 5.60 20.49
C SER A 4 17.09 4.48 19.46
N ASN A 5 17.04 3.23 19.95
CA ASN A 5 16.49 2.10 19.22
C ASN A 5 14.99 2.35 19.03
N LEU A 6 14.66 3.39 18.26
CA LEU A 6 13.40 3.39 17.54
C LEU A 6 13.59 2.27 16.53
N GLU A 7 13.11 1.07 16.86
CA GLU A 7 12.80 0.10 15.83
C GLU A 7 11.88 0.84 14.85
N VAL A 8 12.47 1.33 13.76
CA VAL A 8 11.71 1.84 12.64
C VAL A 8 10.94 0.64 12.15
N LEU A 9 9.68 0.52 12.57
CA LEU A 9 8.80 -0.54 12.12
C LEU A 9 8.93 -0.62 10.60
N ASN A 10 9.33 -1.79 10.11
CA ASN A 10 9.56 -2.00 8.69
C ASN A 10 8.22 -1.79 7.97
N PHE A 11 8.05 -0.63 7.35
CA PHE A 11 6.74 -0.19 6.87
C PHE A 11 6.40 -0.89 5.54
N PRO A 12 5.31 -1.69 5.46
CA PRO A 12 4.99 -2.51 4.30
C PRO A 12 4.33 -1.69 3.18
N ILE A 13 5.07 -0.74 2.61
CA ILE A 13 4.55 0.21 1.61
C ILE A 13 3.92 -0.47 0.39
N LEU A 14 4.56 -1.52 -0.14
CA LEU A 14 4.06 -2.22 -1.33
C LEU A 14 2.74 -2.95 -1.04
N THR A 15 2.62 -3.60 0.11
CA THR A 15 1.37 -4.25 0.54
C THR A 15 0.26 -3.22 0.70
N LEU A 16 0.55 -2.06 1.30
CA LEU A 16 -0.44 -0.99 1.46
C LEU A 16 -0.90 -0.39 0.14
N LEU A 17 0.01 -0.21 -0.82
CA LEU A 17 -0.32 0.25 -2.18
C LEU A 17 -1.32 -0.68 -2.89
N VAL A 18 -1.21 -1.98 -2.64
CA VAL A 18 -2.13 -2.98 -3.22
C VAL A 18 -3.44 -3.05 -2.43
N VAL A 19 -3.38 -3.03 -1.10
CA VAL A 19 -4.56 -3.24 -0.24
C VAL A 19 -5.46 -2.00 -0.16
N MET A 20 -4.91 -0.78 -0.23
CA MET A 20 -5.72 0.45 -0.17
C MET A 20 -6.85 0.52 -1.20
N PRO A 21 -6.62 0.33 -2.52
CA PRO A 21 -7.70 0.33 -3.49
C PRO A 21 -8.70 -0.82 -3.28
N VAL A 22 -8.25 -1.97 -2.77
CA VAL A 22 -9.15 -3.09 -2.44
C VAL A 22 -10.10 -2.69 -1.31
N ILE A 23 -9.58 -2.09 -0.23
CA ILE A 23 -10.39 -1.57 0.87
C ILE A 23 -11.41 -0.54 0.35
N GLY A 24 -10.97 0.41 -0.49
CA GLY A 24 -11.86 1.38 -1.11
C GLY A 24 -12.98 0.74 -1.93
N SER A 25 -12.65 -0.28 -2.73
CA SER A 25 -13.63 -1.00 -3.53
C SER A 25 -14.67 -1.75 -2.68
N ILE A 26 -14.25 -2.32 -1.54
CA ILE A 26 -15.14 -2.97 -0.57
C ILE A 26 -16.11 -1.94 0.00
N PHE A 27 -15.62 -0.77 0.44
CA PHE A 27 -16.50 0.29 0.93
C PHE A 27 -17.52 0.73 -0.12
N VAL A 28 -17.08 0.97 -1.36
CA VAL A 28 -17.97 1.35 -2.46
C VAL A 28 -19.01 0.27 -2.73
N ALA A 29 -18.63 -1.01 -2.71
CA ALA A 29 -19.54 -2.14 -2.91
C ALA A 29 -20.58 -2.25 -1.79
N LEU A 30 -20.18 -2.05 -0.53
CA LEU A 30 -21.07 -2.13 0.63
C LEU A 30 -22.05 -0.94 0.74
N LEU A 31 -21.63 0.26 0.33
CA LEU A 31 -22.46 1.47 0.39
C LEU A 31 -23.64 1.41 -0.59
N GLY A 32 -23.49 0.69 -1.70
CA GLY A 32 -24.53 0.51 -2.72
C GLY A 32 -25.02 1.83 -3.36
N GLY A 33 -25.91 1.74 -4.35
CA GLY A 33 -26.40 2.91 -5.10
C GLY A 33 -27.29 3.87 -4.31
N SER A 34 -27.70 3.52 -3.09
CA SER A 34 -28.63 4.31 -2.27
C SER A 34 -28.03 5.62 -1.73
N ARG A 35 -26.69 5.71 -1.69
CA ARG A 35 -25.97 6.87 -1.13
C ARG A 35 -24.77 7.25 -2.00
N PRO A 36 -25.00 7.84 -3.19
CA PRO A 36 -23.94 8.11 -4.17
C PRO A 36 -22.86 9.09 -3.66
N GLU A 37 -23.21 9.99 -2.74
CA GLU A 37 -22.25 10.90 -2.10
C GLU A 37 -21.18 10.16 -1.29
N TRP A 38 -21.58 9.16 -0.50
CA TRP A 38 -20.69 8.37 0.34
C TRP A 38 -19.83 7.43 -0.51
N MET A 39 -20.38 6.89 -1.60
CA MET A 39 -19.61 6.11 -2.56
C MET A 39 -18.49 6.94 -3.19
N LYS A 40 -18.80 8.16 -3.65
CA LYS A 40 -17.81 9.07 -4.25
C LYS A 40 -16.73 9.44 -3.24
N LEU A 41 -17.11 9.71 -1.99
CA LEU A 41 -16.16 10.04 -0.94
C LEU A 41 -15.23 8.86 -0.63
N ALA A 42 -15.76 7.64 -0.49
CA ALA A 42 -14.96 6.44 -0.26
C ALA A 42 -13.99 6.16 -1.41
N ALA A 43 -14.46 6.26 -2.66
CA ALA A 43 -13.63 6.11 -3.85
C ALA A 43 -12.53 7.18 -3.93
N LEU A 44 -12.87 8.43 -3.62
CA LEU A 44 -11.94 9.55 -3.64
C LEU A 44 -10.85 9.39 -2.57
N ILE A 45 -11.24 9.12 -1.32
CA ILE A 45 -10.29 8.92 -0.22
C ILE A 45 -9.34 7.76 -0.56
N SER A 46 -9.87 6.62 -0.98
CA SER A 46 -9.04 5.47 -1.39
C SER A 46 -8.05 5.82 -2.51
N SER A 47 -8.50 6.57 -3.52
CA SER A 47 -7.65 6.95 -4.66
C SER A 47 -6.56 7.94 -4.25
N VAL A 48 -6.92 8.96 -3.46
CA VAL A 48 -5.98 9.96 -2.94
C VAL A 48 -4.96 9.33 -2.00
N SER A 49 -5.38 8.42 -1.11
CA SER A 49 -4.46 7.68 -0.24
C SER A 49 -3.50 6.83 -1.05
N THR A 50 -3.99 6.10 -2.06
CA THR A 50 -3.13 5.30 -2.96
C THR A 50 -2.13 6.19 -3.71
N ALA A 51 -2.58 7.33 -4.25
CA ALA A 51 -1.72 8.29 -4.94
C ALA A 51 -0.65 8.89 -4.01
N ALA A 52 -1.02 9.25 -2.78
CA ALA A 52 -0.08 9.76 -1.78
C ALA A 52 1.00 8.73 -1.44
N LEU A 53 0.62 7.46 -1.24
CA LEU A 53 1.57 6.36 -1.02
C LEU A 53 2.50 6.18 -2.22
N SER A 54 1.98 6.26 -3.45
CA SER A 54 2.78 6.13 -4.68
C SER A 54 3.78 7.28 -4.82
N LEU A 55 3.36 8.51 -4.54
CA LEU A 55 4.24 9.69 -4.58
C LEU A 55 5.32 9.61 -3.50
N TRP A 56 4.98 9.13 -2.31
CA TRP A 56 5.95 8.89 -1.26
C TRP A 56 6.99 7.84 -1.67
N LEU A 57 6.53 6.71 -2.23
CA LEU A 57 7.42 5.66 -2.74
C LEU A 57 8.37 6.21 -3.83
N LEU A 58 7.83 7.00 -4.76
CA LEU A 58 8.59 7.65 -5.82
C LEU A 58 9.66 8.59 -5.26
N ALA A 59 9.31 9.41 -4.26
CA ALA A 59 10.25 10.32 -3.61
C ALA A 59 11.34 9.58 -2.82
N ALA A 60 11.02 8.41 -2.27
CA ALA A 60 11.96 7.55 -1.55
C ALA A 60 12.88 6.72 -2.47
N PHE A 61 12.57 6.63 -3.77
CA PHE A 61 13.32 5.83 -4.73
C PHE A 61 14.65 6.51 -5.11
N LYS A 62 15.75 5.76 -5.04
CA LYS A 62 17.09 6.22 -5.38
C LYS A 62 17.39 6.00 -6.86
N SER A 63 17.41 7.07 -7.63
CA SER A 63 17.78 7.00 -9.05
C SER A 63 19.26 6.63 -9.21
N GLY A 64 19.57 5.72 -10.14
CA GLY A 64 20.94 5.31 -10.46
C GLY A 64 21.45 4.06 -9.71
N GLU A 65 20.68 3.51 -8.78
CA GLU A 65 20.95 2.19 -8.18
C GLU A 65 20.26 1.09 -8.99
N ALA A 66 20.99 0.03 -9.34
CA ALA A 66 20.44 -1.13 -10.05
C ALA A 66 19.70 -2.08 -9.09
N GLY A 67 18.68 -2.77 -9.59
CA GLY A 67 17.89 -3.76 -8.84
C GLY A 67 16.59 -3.21 -8.24
N PHE A 68 15.84 -4.08 -7.55
CA PHE A 68 14.60 -3.70 -6.86
C PHE A 68 14.91 -3.10 -5.48
N GLN A 69 14.44 -1.87 -5.25
CA GLN A 69 14.66 -1.15 -3.99
C GLN A 69 13.57 -1.42 -2.95
N PHE A 70 12.38 -1.80 -3.42
CA PHE A 70 11.26 -2.19 -2.59
C PHE A 70 10.82 -3.58 -3.03
N VAL A 71 10.80 -4.53 -2.09
CA VAL A 71 10.42 -5.92 -2.36
C VAL A 71 9.51 -6.39 -1.22
N SER A 72 8.39 -7.00 -1.60
CA SER A 72 7.50 -7.70 -0.69
C SER A 72 7.31 -9.11 -1.23
N GLN A 73 7.81 -10.10 -0.50
CA GLN A 73 7.68 -11.51 -0.85
C GLN A 73 6.65 -12.16 0.04
N HIS A 74 5.79 -12.97 -0.58
CA HIS A 74 4.76 -13.71 0.12
C HIS A 74 4.80 -15.14 -0.41
N VAL A 75 5.19 -16.07 0.47
CA VAL A 75 5.26 -17.49 0.13
C VAL A 75 3.90 -17.95 -0.37
N TRP A 76 3.86 -18.45 -1.60
CA TRP A 76 2.62 -18.94 -2.18
C TRP A 76 2.40 -20.41 -1.80
N ILE A 77 3.35 -21.28 -2.18
CA ILE A 77 3.30 -22.73 -1.90
C ILE A 77 4.71 -23.18 -1.52
N SER A 78 4.97 -23.31 -0.21
CA SER A 78 6.32 -23.55 0.35
C SER A 78 6.99 -24.82 -0.20
N GLN A 79 6.21 -25.88 -0.42
CA GLN A 79 6.69 -27.16 -0.94
C GLN A 79 7.25 -27.08 -2.37
N TRP A 80 6.90 -26.04 -3.14
CA TRP A 80 7.39 -25.84 -4.51
C TRP A 80 8.52 -24.81 -4.58
N GLY A 81 8.93 -24.25 -3.43
CA GLY A 81 9.97 -23.21 -3.39
C GLY A 81 9.56 -21.89 -4.04
N ILE A 82 8.25 -21.63 -4.18
CA ILE A 82 7.72 -20.41 -4.82
C ILE A 82 7.37 -19.37 -3.74
N SER A 83 8.03 -18.22 -3.80
CA SER A 83 7.93 -17.10 -2.85
C SER A 83 8.06 -15.74 -3.50
#